data_AF-A0A382MM62-F1
#
_entry.id   AF-A0A382MM62-F1
#
_cell.length_a   1.000
_cell.length_b   1.000
_cell.length_c   1.000
_cell.angle_alpha   90.00
_cell.angle_beta   90.00
_cell.angle_gamma   90.00
#
_symmetry.space_group_name_H-M   'P 1'
#
loop_
_entity.id
_entity.type
_entity.pdbx_description
1 polymer ?
#
loop_
_entity_poly.entity_id
_entity_poly.type
_entity_poly.pdbx_seq_one_letter_code
_entity_poly.pdbx_strand_id
1 'polypeptide(L)' 'VKEKTSLLDGIGYLIGIIVVGFVLFILIWPIIDPTPNKSSTLKENADHLLTK' A
#
# COMPACT_ATOMS: atom_id res chain seq x y z
N VAL A 1 -37.34 -2.48 -13.19
CA VAL A 1 -35.98 -2.08 -13.65
C VAL A 1 -35.30 -1.10 -12.69
N LYS A 2 -36.03 -0.08 -12.18
CA LYS A 2 -35.52 1.03 -11.35
C LYS A 2 -34.90 0.66 -9.98
N GLU A 3 -35.40 -0.38 -9.32
CA GLU A 3 -34.84 -0.85 -8.03
C GLU A 3 -33.48 -1.54 -8.18
N LYS A 4 -33.30 -2.35 -9.24
CA LYS A 4 -32.06 -3.12 -9.44
C LYS A 4 -30.87 -2.21 -9.73
N THR A 5 -31.10 -1.11 -10.46
CA THR A 5 -30.11 -0.05 -10.71
C THR A 5 -29.77 0.71 -9.43
N SER A 6 -30.76 1.02 -8.58
CA SER A 6 -30.50 1.73 -7.31
C SER A 6 -29.68 0.91 -6.31
N LEU A 7 -29.82 -0.42 -6.31
CA LEU A 7 -29.00 -1.31 -5.48
C LEU A 7 -27.57 -1.42 -6.02
N LEU A 8 -27.41 -1.48 -7.35
CA LEU A 8 -26.08 -1.46 -7.98
C LEU A 8 -25.32 -0.18 -7.69
N ASP A 9 -26.00 0.98 -7.70
CA ASP A 9 -25.38 2.27 -7.38
C ASP A 9 -24.89 2.32 -5.91
N GLY A 10 -25.68 1.79 -4.98
CA GLY A 10 -25.29 1.68 -3.57
C GLY A 10 -24.08 0.78 -3.35
N ILE A 11 -24.02 -0.36 -4.05
CA ILE A 11 -22.90 -1.30 -3.99
C ILE A 11 -21.64 -0.68 -4.62
N GLY A 12 -21.77 -0.01 -5.77
CA GLY A 12 -20.67 0.70 -6.41
C GLY A 12 -20.09 1.80 -5.54
N TYR A 13 -20.94 2.57 -4.87
CA TYR A 13 -20.52 3.60 -3.91
C TYR A 13 -19.79 3.01 -2.70
N LEU A 14 -20.32 1.92 -2.12
CA LEU A 14 -19.69 1.23 -0.99
C LEU A 14 -18.31 0.69 -1.36
N ILE A 15 -18.18 0.06 -2.54
CA ILE A 15 -16.91 -0.43 -3.06
C ILE A 15 -15.94 0.74 -3.26
N GLY A 16 -16.40 1.86 -3.82
CA GLY A 16 -15.59 3.06 -4.01
C GLY A 16 -14.97 3.57 -2.70
N ILE A 17 -15.76 3.63 -1.62
CA ILE A 17 -15.27 4.03 -0.29
C ILE A 17 -14.18 3.06 0.20
N ILE A 18 -14.41 1.75 0.08
CA ILE A 18 -13.45 0.73 0.53
C ILE A 18 -12.14 0.85 -0.25
N VAL A 19 -12.21 1.04 -1.57
CA VAL A 19 -11.03 1.19 -2.43
C VAL A 19 -10.23 2.44 -2.06
N VAL A 20 -10.90 3.59 -1.90
CA VAL A 20 -10.21 4.83 -1.49
C VAL A 20 -9.55 4.66 -0.12
N GLY A 21 -10.24 4.04 0.84
CA GLY A 21 -9.67 3.73 2.16
C GLY A 21 -8.45 2.82 2.07
N PHE A 22 -8.49 1.79 1.22
CA PHE A 22 -7.39 0.86 1.02
C PHE A 22 -6.17 1.52 0.36
N VAL A 23 -6.38 2.41 -0.61
CA VAL A 23 -5.28 3.19 -1.22
C VAL A 23 -4.64 4.09 -0.17
N LEU A 24 -5.43 4.82 0.61
CA LEU A 24 -4.90 5.67 1.70
C LEU A 24 -4.16 4.82 2.75
N PHE A 25 -4.67 3.64 3.07
CA PHE A 25 -4.02 2.71 3.99
C PHE A 25 -2.64 2.28 3.50
N ILE A 26 -2.50 1.87 2.24
CA ILE A 26 -1.19 1.51 1.66
C ILE A 26 -0.23 2.70 1.66
N LEU A 27 -0.72 3.91 1.39
CA LEU A 27 0.12 5.11 1.41
C LEU A 27 0.61 5.47 2.81
N ILE A 28 -0.23 5.26 3.83
CA ILE A 28 0.09 5.52 5.23
C ILE A 28 0.93 4.37 5.83
N TRP A 29 0.77 3.14 5.34
CA TRP A 29 1.48 1.95 5.79
C TRP A 29 2.99 2.15 6.00
N PRO A 30 3.78 2.68 5.03
CA PRO A 30 5.22 2.88 5.21
C PRO A 30 5.58 3.94 6.26
N ILE A 31 4.64 4.77 6.69
CA ILE A 31 4.84 5.76 7.76
C ILE A 31 4.68 5.10 9.13
N ILE A 32 3.74 4.15 9.26
CA ILE A 32 3.43 3.44 10.51
C ILE A 32 4.39 2.27 10.75
N ASP A 33 4.62 1.46 9.72
CA ASP A 33 5.61 0.40 9.71
C ASP A 33 6.60 0.70 8.60
N PRO A 34 7.58 1.60 8.86
CA PRO A 34 8.67 1.80 7.93
C PRO A 34 9.36 0.44 7.80
N THR A 35 9.14 -0.24 6.66
CA THR A 35 9.88 -1.45 6.31
C THR A 35 11.33 -1.12 6.59
N PRO A 36 11.96 -1.78 7.59
CA PRO A 36 13.24 -1.33 8.07
C PRO A 36 14.14 -1.33 6.86
N ASN A 37 14.74 -0.17 6.58
CA ASN A 37 15.66 0.05 5.46
C ASN A 37 16.92 -0.79 5.70
N LYS A 38 16.75 -2.11 5.71
CA LYS A 38 17.80 -3.12 5.61
C LYS A 38 18.15 -3.20 4.14
N SER A 39 18.69 -2.09 3.63
CA SER A 39 19.67 -2.08 2.55
C SER A 39 21.00 -2.73 3.00
N SER A 40 20.95 -3.63 3.99
CA SER A 40 22.04 -4.39 4.55
C SER A 40 22.80 -5.14 3.46
N THR A 41 22.12 -5.62 2.40
CA THR A 41 22.79 -6.43 1.38
C THR A 41 23.72 -5.65 0.46
N LEU A 42 23.51 -4.35 0.24
CA LEU A 42 24.39 -3.55 -0.63
C LEU A 42 25.48 -2.84 0.16
N LYS A 43 25.14 -2.32 1.35
CA LYS A 43 26.09 -1.57 2.17
C LYS A 43 27.14 -2.49 2.84
N GLU A 44 26.73 -3.67 3.30
CA GLU A 44 27.62 -4.71 3.83
C GLU A 44 28.62 -5.21 2.76
N ASN A 45 28.13 -5.46 1.54
CA ASN A 45 28.98 -5.90 0.45
C ASN A 45 29.93 -4.80 -0.05
N ALA A 46 29.50 -3.54 -0.09
CA ALA A 46 30.36 -2.42 -0.48
C ALA A 46 31.49 -2.20 0.54
N ASP A 47 31.19 -2.21 1.84
CA ASP A 47 32.21 -2.06 2.89
C ASP A 47 33.20 -3.24 2.86
N HIS A 48 32.73 -4.47 2.64
CA HIS A 48 33.58 -5.66 2.52
C HIS A 48 34.49 -5.64 1.27
N LEU A 49 34.07 -4.99 0.18
CA LEU A 49 34.89 -4.83 -1.03
C LEU A 49 35.90 -3.68 -0.94
N LEU A 50 35.64 -2.68 -0.08
CA LEU A 50 36.54 -1.53 0.15
C LEU A 50 37.57 -1.78 1.26
N THR A 51 37.33 -2.77 2.13
CA THR A 51 38.26 -3.15 3.22
C THR A 51 39.17 -4.34 2.86
N LYS A 52 39.14 -4.82 1.62
CA LYS A 52 40.03 -5.86 1.09
C LYS A 52 40.95 -5.29 0.01
#